data_AF-A0A2H0RUM8-F1
#
_entry.id   AF-A0A2H0RUM8-F1
#
_cell.length_a   1.000
_cell.length_b   1.000
_cell.length_c   1.000
_cell.angle_alpha   90.00
_cell.angle_beta   90.00
_cell.angle_gamma   90.00
#
_symmetry.space_group_name_H-M   'P 1'
#
loop_
_entity.id
_entity.type
_entity.pdbx_description
1 polymer ?
#
loop_
_entity_poly.entity_id
_entity_poly.type
_entity_poly.pdbx_seq_one_letter_code
_entity_poly.pdbx_strand_id
1 'polypeptide(L)'
;KSFVFYIKNQLQRQITVEIGATGKTSNFISVEQKNYIVPSESSIPVQVKLMSSLEAIPQLYFGQIVITTEGKGKLVPIQIDVKKRAQDAVT
;
A
#
# COMPACT_ATOMS: atom_id res chain seq x y z
N LYS A 1 -0.97 -7.88 9.81
CA LYS A 1 0.00 -8.31 8.77
C LYS A 1 0.45 -7.07 8.01
N SER A 2 1.71 -6.98 7.62
CA SER A 2 2.25 -5.80 6.93
C SER A 2 3.14 -6.26 5.79
N PHE A 3 3.31 -5.42 4.78
CA PHE A 3 4.32 -5.60 3.75
C PHE A 3 5.10 -4.30 3.56
N VAL A 4 6.32 -4.43 3.06
CA VAL A 4 7.22 -3.31 2.81
C VAL A 4 7.58 -3.33 1.33
N PHE A 5 7.54 -2.16 0.70
CA PHE A 5 8.16 -1.95 -0.61
C PHE A 5 9.14 -0.78 -0.52
N TYR A 6 10.01 -0.65 -1.51
CA TYR A 6 11.04 0.38 -1.52
C TYR A 6 10.77 1.39 -2.62
N ILE A 7 10.92 2.68 -2.31
CA ILE A 7 11.02 3.73 -3.33
C ILE A 7 12.48 4.07 -3.50
N LYS A 8 12.98 3.87 -4.73
CA LYS A 8 14.33 4.27 -5.13
C LYS A 8 14.26 5.60 -5.88
N ASN A 9 14.96 6.61 -5.37
CA ASN A 9 15.21 7.84 -6.11
C ASN A 9 16.50 7.69 -6.90
N GLN A 10 16.42 7.82 -8.23
CA GLN A 10 17.58 7.75 -9.13
C GLN A 10 18.02 9.13 -9.62
N LEU A 11 17.38 10.20 -9.14
CA LEU A 11 17.71 11.57 -9.50
C LEU A 11 18.83 12.09 -8.59
N GLN A 12 19.61 13.03 -9.11
CA GLN A 12 20.66 13.76 -8.37
C GLN A 12 20.10 14.86 -7.43
N ARG A 13 18.84 14.75 -7.03
CA ARG A 13 18.14 15.70 -6.15
C ARG A 13 17.12 14.97 -5.30
N GLN A 14 16.78 15.53 -4.15
CA GLN A 14 15.69 15.01 -3.32
C GLN A 14 14.34 15.13 -4.01
N ILE A 15 13.43 14.21 -3.71
CA ILE A 15 12.04 14.25 -4.16
C ILE A 15 11.08 14.03 -3.00
N THR A 16 9.91 14.65 -3.10
CA THR A 16 8.77 14.34 -2.22
C THR A 16 7.84 13.38 -2.94
N VAL A 17 7.53 12.28 -2.27
CA VAL A 17 6.64 11.23 -2.76
C VAL A 17 5.41 11.16 -1.87
N GLU A 18 4.24 11.25 -2.47
CA GLU A 18 2.96 10.94 -1.85
C GLU A 18 2.54 9.50 -2.20
N ILE A 19 2.03 8.77 -1.22
CA ILE A 19 1.56 7.40 -1.36
C ILE A 19 0.12 7.30 -0.87
N GLY A 20 -0.73 6.81 -1.77
CA GLY A 20 -2.14 6.56 -1.51
C GLY A 20 -2.56 5.17 -1.97
N ALA A 21 -3.80 4.82 -1.63
CA ALA A 21 -4.48 3.63 -2.09
C ALA A 21 -5.83 4.02 -2.68
N THR A 22 -6.21 3.41 -3.80
CA THR A 22 -7.49 3.66 -4.48
C THR A 22 -8.23 2.36 -4.76
N GLY A 23 -9.50 2.48 -5.17
CA GLY A 23 -10.38 1.35 -5.43
C GLY A 23 -10.84 0.65 -4.16
N LYS A 24 -11.29 -0.61 -4.27
CA LYS A 24 -11.81 -1.37 -3.12
C LYS A 24 -10.72 -1.79 -2.13
N THR A 25 -9.45 -1.79 -2.55
CA THR A 25 -8.32 -2.16 -1.69
C THR A 25 -8.02 -1.15 -0.59
N SER A 26 -8.41 0.13 -0.75
CA SER A 26 -8.22 1.16 0.27
C SER A 26 -8.91 0.83 1.60
N ASN A 27 -9.94 0.00 1.58
CA ASN A 27 -10.63 -0.49 2.78
C ASN A 27 -9.82 -1.51 3.58
N PHE A 28 -8.77 -2.07 2.98
CA PHE A 28 -7.99 -3.18 3.53
C PHE A 28 -6.52 -2.85 3.70
N ILE A 29 -6.06 -1.68 3.24
CA ILE A 29 -4.68 -1.22 3.44
C ILE A 29 -4.64 0.16 4.07
N SER A 30 -3.74 0.33 5.03
CA SER A 30 -3.37 1.61 5.58
C SER A 30 -1.88 1.82 5.34
N VAL A 31 -1.54 2.95 4.72
CA VAL A 31 -0.17 3.41 4.57
C VAL A 31 0.12 4.30 5.78
N GLU A 32 1.06 3.90 6.64
CA GLU A 32 1.29 4.57 7.93
C GLU A 32 1.75 6.02 7.75
N GLN A 33 2.59 6.24 6.74
CA GLN A 33 3.05 7.56 6.32
C GLN A 33 2.71 7.76 4.85
N LYS A 34 1.98 8.84 4.54
CA LYS A 34 1.54 9.15 3.16
C LYS A 34 2.52 10.02 2.41
N ASN A 35 3.40 10.75 3.09
CA ASN A 35 4.35 11.67 2.48
C ASN A 35 5.77 11.30 2.91
N TYR A 36 6.64 11.10 1.94
CA TYR A 36 8.04 10.76 2.15
C TYR A 36 8.96 11.72 1.42
N ILE A 37 10.09 12.03 2.05
CA ILE A 37 11.21 12.69 1.39
C ILE A 37 12.22 11.59 1.06
N VAL A 38 12.54 11.44 -0.22
CA VAL A 38 13.52 10.46 -0.70
C VAL A 38 14.79 11.20 -1.12
N PRO A 39 15.91 11.08 -0.39
CA PRO A 39 17.18 11.69 -0.75
C PRO A 39 17.66 11.26 -2.14
N SER A 40 18.54 12.07 -2.73
CA SER A 40 19.21 11.76 -4.00
C SER A 40 19.85 10.36 -3.98
N GLU A 41 19.69 9.60 -5.06
CA GLU A 41 20.33 8.30 -5.27
C GLU A 41 20.11 7.25 -4.16
N SER A 42 19.07 7.44 -3.34
CA SER A 42 18.79 6.62 -2.16
C SER A 42 17.54 5.75 -2.32
N SER A 43 17.29 4.88 -1.34
CA SER A 43 16.05 4.12 -1.26
C SER A 43 15.48 4.18 0.14
N ILE A 44 14.16 4.33 0.24
CA ILE A 44 13.45 4.33 1.52
C ILE A 44 12.44 3.18 1.58
N PRO A 45 12.23 2.56 2.75
CA PRO A 45 11.16 1.60 2.94
C PRO A 45 9.82 2.32 3.13
N VAL A 46 8.77 1.77 2.53
CA VAL A 46 7.38 2.17 2.73
C VAL A 46 6.65 1.00 3.37
N GLN A 47 6.11 1.22 4.55
CA GLN A 47 5.35 0.20 5.27
C GLN A 47 3.85 0.35 5.00
N VAL A 48 3.23 -0.75 4.57
CA VAL A 48 1.78 -0.84 4.37
C VAL A 48 1.22 -1.92 5.29
N LYS A 49 0.21 -1.52 6.07
CA LYS A 49 -0.48 -2.40 7.00
C LYS A 49 -1.76 -2.92 6.36
N LEU A 50 -1.95 -4.23 6.40
CA LEU A 50 -3.22 -4.84 6.04
C LEU A 50 -4.19 -4.72 7.21
N MET A 51 -5.33 -4.11 6.96
CA MET A 51 -6.41 -3.95 7.91
C MET A 51 -7.45 -5.06 7.73
N SER A 52 -7.97 -5.55 8.85
CA SER A 52 -9.18 -6.35 8.86
C SER A 52 -10.39 -5.44 8.72
N SER A 53 -11.28 -5.74 7.77
CA SER A 53 -12.60 -5.12 7.70
C SER A 53 -13.65 -6.14 8.16
N LEU A 54 -14.57 -5.71 9.04
CA LEU A 54 -15.68 -6.56 9.51
C LEU A 54 -16.71 -6.82 8.40
N GLU A 55 -16.73 -5.98 7.36
CA GLU A 55 -17.59 -6.10 6.19
C GLU A 55 -16.91 -6.84 5.02
N ALA A 56 -15.72 -7.40 5.26
CA ALA A 56 -14.96 -8.09 4.23
C ALA A 56 -15.64 -9.42 3.86
N ILE A 57 -16.15 -9.52 2.63
CA ILE A 57 -16.65 -10.77 2.08
C ILE A 57 -15.45 -11.58 1.57
N PRO A 58 -15.38 -12.90 1.83
CA PRO A 58 -14.29 -13.74 1.31
C PRO A 58 -14.26 -13.75 -0.23
N GLN A 59 -13.30 -13.03 -0.82
CA GLN A 59 -13.07 -12.93 -2.26
C GLN A 59 -11.75 -12.20 -2.57
N LEU A 60 -11.41 -12.11 -3.86
CA LEU A 60 -10.32 -11.27 -4.35
C LEU A 60 -10.79 -9.82 -4.52
N TYR A 61 -10.05 -8.89 -3.93
CA TYR A 61 -10.22 -7.45 -4.12
C TYR A 61 -9.05 -6.89 -4.92
N PHE A 62 -9.37 -6.08 -5.93
CA PHE A 62 -8.40 -5.40 -6.78
C PHE A 62 -8.42 -3.90 -6.54
N GLY A 63 -7.26 -3.28 -6.63
CA GLY A 63 -7.11 -1.85 -6.60
C GLY A 63 -5.68 -1.44 -6.88
N GLN A 64 -5.31 -0.22 -6.49
CA GLN A 64 -4.03 0.36 -6.88
C GLN A 64 -3.41 1.11 -5.72
N ILE A 65 -2.09 1.01 -5.59
CA ILE A 65 -1.28 1.98 -4.85
C ILE A 65 -0.93 3.10 -5.83
N VAL A 66 -1.20 4.32 -5.41
CA VAL A 66 -0.86 5.53 -6.17
C VAL A 66 0.40 6.11 -5.57
N ILE A 67 1.44 6.26 -6.38
CA ILE A 67 2.71 6.87 -5.99
C ILE A 67 2.82 8.17 -6.79
N THR A 68 2.70 9.31 -6.13
CA THR A 68 2.72 10.63 -6.78
C THR A 68 3.99 11.37 -6.42
N THR A 69 4.68 11.90 -7.42
CA THR A 69 5.87 12.75 -7.28
C THR A 69 5.72 13.95 -8.17
N GLU A 70 5.78 15.16 -7.59
CA GLU A 70 5.80 16.42 -8.34
C GLU A 70 4.66 16.55 -9.38
N GLY A 71 3.46 16.11 -9.02
CA GLY A 71 2.28 16.16 -9.89
C GLY A 71 2.18 15.02 -10.91
N LYS A 72 3.13 14.08 -10.94
CA LYS A 72 3.05 12.85 -11.76
C LYS A 72 2.75 11.64 -10.88
N GLY A 73 1.71 10.90 -11.22
CA GLY A 73 1.31 9.67 -10.52
C GLY A 73 1.69 8.41 -11.28
N LYS A 74 2.17 7.39 -10.56
CA LYS A 74 2.31 6.02 -11.05
C LYS A 74 1.35 5.12 -10.27
N LEU A 75 0.65 4.25 -10.99
CA LEU A 75 -0.28 3.28 -10.44
C LEU A 75 0.39 1.92 -10.36
N VAL A 76 0.38 1.32 -9.17
CA VAL A 76 0.88 -0.05 -8.94
C VAL A 76 -0.32 -0.92 -8.60
N PRO A 77 -0.70 -1.88 -9.47
CA PRO A 77 -1.85 -2.75 -9.20
C PRO A 77 -1.55 -3.64 -8.00
N ILE A 78 -2.57 -3.81 -7.14
CA ILE A 78 -2.52 -4.70 -5.99
C ILE A 78 -3.75 -5.60 -5.94
N GLN A 79 -3.55 -6.81 -5.42
CA GLN A 79 -4.58 -7.80 -5.21
C GLN A 79 -4.57 -8.23 -3.73
N ILE A 80 -5.74 -8.22 -3.10
CA ILE A 80 -5.93 -8.65 -1.72
C ILE A 80 -6.87 -9.84 -1.73
N ASP A 81 -6.35 -10.99 -1.30
CA ASP A 81 -7.12 -12.21 -1.10
C ASP A 81 -7.68 -12.24 0.33
N VAL A 82 -8.97 -11.96 0.45
CA VAL A 82 -9.70 -12.08 1.72
C VAL A 82 -10.22 -13.51 1.82
N LYS A 83 -9.65 -14.27 2.74
CA LYS A 83 -10.12 -15.62 3.04
C LYS A 83 -11.12 -15.58 4.19
N LYS A 84 -12.13 -16.47 4.14
CA LYS A 84 -13.01 -16.71 5.26
C LYS A 84 -12.13 -17.06 6.46
N ARG A 85 -12.31 -16.34 7.57
CA ARG A 85 -11.72 -16.79 8.83
C ARG A 85 -12.36 -18.14 9.11
N ALA A 86 -11.60 -19.22 9.02
CA ALA A 86 -12.05 -20.47 9.62
C ALA A 86 -12.31 -20.11 11.09
N GLN A 87 -13.57 -20.09 11.50
CA GLN A 87 -13.86 -20.29 12.91
C GLN A 87 -13.34 -21.69 13.15
N ASP A 88 -12.12 -21.79 13.67
CA ASP A 88 -11.63 -23.04 14.19
C ASP A 88 -12.72 -23.54 15.12
N ALA A 89 -13.15 -24.77 14.83
CA ALA A 89 -14.14 -25.50 15.58
C ALA A 89 -13.72 -25.52 17.05
N VAL A 90 -14.27 -24.60 17.84
CA VAL A 90 -14.34 -24.75 19.28
C VAL A 90 -15.78 -25.16 19.54
N THR A 91 -15.88 -26.47 19.70
CA THR A 91 -17.01 -27.23 20.23
C THR A 91 -17.43 -26.69 21.60
#